data_AF-R6AL72-F1
#
_entry.id   AF-R6AL72-F1
#
_cell.length_a   1.000
_cell.length_b   1.000
_cell.length_c   1.000
_cell.angle_alpha   90.00
_cell.angle_beta   90.00
_cell.angle_gamma   90.00
#
_symmetry.space_group_name_H-M   'P 1'
#
loop_
_entity.id
_entity.type
_entity.pdbx_description
1 polymer ?
#
loop_
_entity_poly.entity_id
_entity_poly.type
_entity_poly.pdbx_seq_one_letter_code
_entity_poly.pdbx_strand_id
1 'polypeptide(L)'
;MVSDTDSGRQVQRYIRLTHLIPALLDMVDDGRIAFSVGVELSFLDSDLQAALMTAIDLNDCTPSYAQACRMHKAVNNGYISEEMIDKIMAEEKPNQKEKVSISADELRGYVPNGTPSEMKAFIRKACEHYSDYLRRKERNSDEAR
;
A
#
# COMPACT_ATOMS: atom_id res chain seq x y z
N MET A 1 5.68 -31.40 9.75
CA MET A 1 4.56 -31.84 10.59
C MET A 1 3.52 -30.73 10.53
N VAL A 2 2.48 -30.87 9.71
CA VAL A 2 1.37 -29.91 9.67
C VAL A 2 0.50 -30.25 10.88
N SER A 3 0.41 -29.34 11.84
CA SER A 3 -0.39 -29.53 13.05
C SER A 3 -1.88 -29.55 12.67
N ASP A 4 -2.67 -30.50 13.17
CA ASP A 4 -4.11 -30.63 12.85
C ASP A 4 -4.92 -29.34 13.09
N THR A 5 -4.45 -28.48 14.00
CA THR A 5 -5.02 -27.14 14.26
C THR A 5 -4.88 -26.16 13.10
N ASP A 6 -3.87 -26.31 12.24
CA ASP A 6 -3.65 -25.47 11.05
C ASP A 6 -4.65 -25.81 9.93
N SER A 7 -5.06 -27.09 9.85
CA SER A 7 -6.03 -27.55 8.85
C SER A 7 -7.43 -26.96 9.08
N GLY A 8 -7.92 -26.96 10.34
CA GLY A 8 -9.24 -26.46 10.67
C GLY A 8 -9.40 -24.97 10.41
N ARG A 9 -8.36 -24.18 10.75
CA ARG A 9 -8.33 -22.74 10.45
C ARG A 9 -8.30 -22.48 8.95
N GLN A 10 -7.55 -23.29 8.19
CA GLN A 10 -7.50 -23.14 6.74
C GLN A 10 -8.85 -23.46 6.09
N VAL A 11 -9.55 -24.51 6.52
CA VAL A 11 -10.91 -24.83 6.06
C VAL A 11 -11.88 -23.69 6.34
N GLN A 12 -11.86 -23.12 7.55
CA GLN A 12 -12.71 -21.97 7.89
C GLN A 12 -12.46 -20.75 6.99
N ARG A 13 -11.19 -20.51 6.61
CA ARG A 13 -10.85 -19.42 5.69
C ARG A 13 -11.39 -19.65 4.28
N TYR A 14 -11.33 -20.88 3.79
CA TYR A 14 -11.95 -21.23 2.51
C TYR A 14 -13.47 -21.09 2.54
N ILE A 15 -14.12 -21.57 3.61
CA ILE A 15 -15.56 -21.35 3.84
C ILE A 15 -15.87 -19.85 3.85
N ARG A 16 -14.97 -19.02 4.41
CA ARG A 16 -15.21 -17.58 4.41
C ARG A 16 -15.31 -16.95 3.04
N LEU A 17 -14.54 -17.42 2.06
CA LEU A 17 -14.65 -16.89 0.70
C LEU A 17 -16.03 -17.08 0.07
N THR A 18 -16.84 -18.03 0.54
CA THR A 18 -18.22 -18.20 0.02
C THR A 18 -19.18 -17.08 0.43
N HIS A 19 -18.73 -16.17 1.31
CA HIS A 19 -19.47 -14.95 1.68
C HIS A 19 -19.07 -13.73 0.84
N LEU A 20 -18.14 -13.89 -0.09
CA LEU A 20 -17.83 -12.84 -1.06
C LEU A 20 -18.91 -12.77 -2.13
N ILE A 21 -19.19 -11.54 -2.59
CA ILE A 21 -19.92 -11.34 -3.84
C ILE A 21 -19.12 -11.93 -5.01
N PRO A 22 -19.78 -12.39 -6.09
CA PRO A 22 -19.10 -13.06 -7.20
C PRO A 22 -17.91 -12.27 -7.76
N ALA A 23 -18.07 -10.95 -7.95
CA ALA A 23 -17.01 -10.10 -8.48
C ALA A 23 -15.74 -10.09 -7.63
N LEU A 24 -15.85 -10.07 -6.29
CA LEU A 24 -14.69 -10.11 -5.39
C LEU A 24 -14.08 -11.51 -5.32
N LEU A 25 -14.89 -12.55 -5.44
CA LEU A 25 -14.40 -13.93 -5.50
C LEU A 25 -13.58 -14.15 -6.78
N ASP A 26 -14.08 -13.70 -7.92
CA ASP A 26 -13.37 -13.76 -9.21
C ASP A 26 -12.01 -13.05 -9.12
N MET A 27 -11.94 -11.89 -8.46
CA MET A 27 -10.66 -11.19 -8.24
C MET A 27 -9.67 -11.97 -7.37
N VAL A 28 -10.15 -12.80 -6.44
CA VAL A 28 -9.30 -13.68 -5.64
C VAL A 28 -8.82 -14.87 -6.49
N ASP A 29 -9.70 -15.47 -7.27
CA ASP A 29 -9.40 -16.62 -8.14
C ASP A 29 -8.41 -16.24 -9.26
N ASP A 30 -8.56 -15.04 -9.84
CA ASP A 30 -7.63 -14.46 -10.82
C ASP A 30 -6.30 -13.99 -10.20
N GLY A 31 -6.16 -14.02 -8.88
CA GLY A 31 -4.98 -13.57 -8.16
C GLY A 31 -4.78 -12.04 -8.14
N ARG A 32 -5.77 -11.26 -8.57
CA ARG A 32 -5.77 -9.79 -8.47
C ARG A 32 -5.83 -9.31 -7.02
N ILE A 33 -6.46 -10.11 -6.16
CA ILE A 33 -6.52 -9.93 -4.71
C ILE A 33 -5.98 -11.19 -4.04
N ALA A 34 -5.13 -11.03 -3.02
CA ALA A 34 -4.60 -12.18 -2.30
C ALA A 34 -5.70 -12.88 -1.47
N PHE A 35 -5.60 -14.21 -1.32
CA PHE A 35 -6.51 -15.02 -0.49
C PHE A 35 -6.76 -14.43 0.91
N SER A 36 -5.71 -13.95 1.58
CA SER A 36 -5.84 -13.33 2.91
C SER A 36 -6.67 -12.05 2.90
N VAL A 37 -6.61 -11.26 1.83
CA VAL A 37 -7.42 -10.05 1.66
C VAL A 37 -8.87 -10.45 1.45
N GLY A 38 -9.15 -11.41 0.57
CA GLY A 38 -10.51 -11.94 0.34
C GLY A 38 -11.16 -12.46 1.63
N VAL A 39 -10.38 -13.14 2.50
CA VAL A 39 -10.86 -13.58 3.81
C VAL A 39 -11.29 -12.41 4.70
N GLU A 40 -10.53 -11.32 4.77
CA GLU A 40 -10.93 -10.14 5.56
C GLU A 40 -12.16 -9.45 4.95
N LEU A 41 -12.23 -9.36 3.62
CA LEU A 41 -13.35 -8.74 2.91
C LEU A 41 -14.67 -9.54 3.07
N SER A 42 -14.58 -10.85 3.27
CA SER A 42 -15.76 -11.71 3.48
C SER A 42 -16.56 -11.42 4.75
N PHE A 43 -16.03 -10.57 5.64
CA PHE A 43 -16.74 -10.10 6.84
C PHE A 43 -17.62 -8.88 6.58
N LEU A 44 -17.45 -8.18 5.46
CA LEU A 44 -18.36 -7.12 5.04
C LEU A 44 -19.65 -7.78 4.53
N ASP A 45 -20.80 -7.13 4.73
CA ASP A 45 -22.03 -7.53 4.07
C ASP A 45 -21.97 -7.27 2.55
N SER A 46 -22.95 -7.78 1.81
CA SER A 46 -23.00 -7.68 0.35
C SER A 46 -23.00 -6.23 -0.16
N ASP A 47 -23.62 -5.32 0.58
CA ASP A 47 -23.80 -3.93 0.17
C ASP A 47 -22.48 -3.18 0.30
N LEU A 48 -21.78 -3.35 1.42
CA LEU A 48 -20.44 -2.81 1.63
C LEU A 48 -19.41 -3.43 0.69
N GLN A 49 -19.55 -4.71 0.34
CA GLN A 49 -18.71 -5.35 -0.69
C GLN A 49 -18.95 -4.75 -2.08
N ALA A 50 -20.19 -4.41 -2.43
CA ALA A 50 -20.51 -3.74 -3.69
C ALA A 50 -19.98 -2.29 -3.72
N ALA A 51 -20.06 -1.57 -2.60
CA ALA A 51 -19.45 -0.24 -2.47
C ALA A 51 -17.92 -0.31 -2.63
N LEU A 52 -17.27 -1.30 -2.01
CA LEU A 52 -15.85 -1.56 -2.23
C LEU A 52 -15.52 -1.85 -3.70
N MET A 53 -16.35 -2.64 -4.40
CA MET A 53 -16.13 -2.91 -5.82
C MET A 53 -16.19 -1.62 -6.65
N THR A 54 -17.15 -0.74 -6.34
CA THR A 54 -17.25 0.59 -6.96
C THR A 54 -15.97 1.40 -6.69
N ALA A 55 -15.45 1.39 -5.47
CA ALA A 55 -14.21 2.06 -5.12
C ALA A 55 -12.99 1.47 -5.83
N ILE A 56 -12.94 0.15 -6.04
CA ILE A 56 -11.88 -0.52 -6.81
C ILE A 56 -11.89 -0.03 -8.26
N ASP A 57 -13.07 0.01 -8.89
CA ASP A 57 -13.23 0.42 -10.29
C ASP A 57 -12.92 1.91 -10.49
N LEU A 58 -13.36 2.77 -9.56
CA LEU A 58 -13.13 4.22 -9.64
C LEU A 58 -11.66 4.60 -9.44
N ASN A 59 -10.96 3.91 -8.55
CA ASN A 59 -9.56 4.20 -8.22
C ASN A 59 -8.56 3.36 -9.02
N ASP A 60 -9.04 2.45 -9.87
CA ASP A 60 -8.25 1.45 -10.59
C ASP A 60 -7.21 0.74 -9.68
N CYS A 61 -7.64 0.36 -8.47
CA CYS A 61 -6.74 -0.24 -7.50
C CYS A 61 -7.42 -1.25 -6.57
N THR A 62 -6.67 -2.28 -6.19
CA THR A 62 -7.15 -3.32 -5.26
C THR A 62 -6.75 -3.00 -3.80
N PRO A 63 -7.56 -3.41 -2.80
CA PRO A 63 -7.24 -3.19 -1.40
C PRO A 63 -6.02 -4.00 -0.97
N SER A 64 -5.17 -3.38 -0.15
CA SER A 64 -4.11 -4.08 0.57
C SER A 64 -4.66 -4.89 1.75
N TYR A 65 -3.88 -5.84 2.25
CA TYR A 65 -4.24 -6.60 3.46
C TYR A 65 -4.50 -5.70 4.67
N ALA A 66 -3.71 -4.63 4.84
CA ALA A 66 -3.91 -3.68 5.92
C ALA A 66 -5.26 -2.95 5.80
N GLN A 67 -5.63 -2.51 4.59
CA GLN A 67 -6.92 -1.86 4.34
C GLN A 67 -8.09 -2.80 4.63
N ALA A 68 -8.06 -4.03 4.10
CA ALA A 68 -9.11 -5.02 4.34
C ALA A 68 -9.26 -5.39 5.82
N CYS A 69 -8.14 -5.56 6.55
CA CYS A 69 -8.18 -5.80 8.00
C CYS A 69 -8.80 -4.62 8.77
N ARG A 70 -8.57 -3.37 8.33
CA ARG A 70 -9.24 -2.21 8.95
C ARG A 70 -10.74 -2.18 8.66
N MET A 71 -11.16 -2.51 7.43
CA MET A 71 -12.57 -2.61 7.08
C MET A 71 -13.27 -3.67 7.94
N HIS A 72 -12.69 -4.86 8.04
CA HIS A 72 -13.22 -5.92 8.92
C HIS A 72 -13.28 -5.47 10.39
N LYS A 73 -12.24 -4.83 10.93
CA LYS A 73 -12.28 -4.27 12.29
C LYS A 73 -13.41 -3.25 12.46
N ALA A 74 -13.64 -2.40 11.48
CA ALA A 74 -14.73 -1.41 11.52
C ALA A 74 -16.12 -2.07 11.49
N VAL A 75 -16.28 -3.19 10.76
CA VAL A 75 -17.49 -4.03 10.82
C VAL A 75 -17.70 -4.54 12.24
N ASN A 76 -16.69 -5.16 12.84
CA ASN A 76 -16.79 -5.73 14.19
C ASN A 76 -17.12 -4.69 15.27
N ASN A 77 -16.72 -3.44 15.04
CA ASN A 77 -16.97 -2.33 15.93
C ASN A 77 -18.29 -1.57 15.59
N GLY A 78 -19.00 -1.97 14.54
CA GLY A 78 -20.31 -1.44 14.17
C GLY A 78 -20.32 -0.03 13.58
N TYR A 79 -19.20 0.45 13.02
CA TYR A 79 -19.10 1.81 12.47
C TYR A 79 -18.66 1.89 11.00
N ILE A 80 -18.60 0.75 10.31
CA ILE A 80 -18.28 0.74 8.88
C ILE A 80 -19.37 1.43 8.06
N SER A 81 -18.97 2.20 7.04
CA SER A 81 -19.85 2.84 6.06
C SER A 81 -19.16 2.87 4.70
N GLU A 82 -19.93 3.12 3.63
CA GLU A 82 -19.39 3.31 2.28
C GLU A 82 -18.35 4.44 2.23
N GLU A 83 -18.65 5.59 2.86
CA GLU A 83 -17.72 6.72 2.96
C GLU A 83 -16.41 6.31 3.66
N MET A 84 -16.49 5.44 4.67
CA MET A 84 -15.29 4.93 5.32
C MET A 84 -14.49 4.00 4.40
N ILE A 85 -15.15 3.17 3.59
CA ILE A 85 -14.50 2.32 2.59
C ILE A 85 -13.73 3.19 1.59
N ASP A 86 -14.38 4.22 1.03
CA ASP A 86 -13.76 5.15 0.09
C ASP A 86 -12.54 5.83 0.72
N LYS A 87 -12.68 6.31 1.96
CA LYS A 87 -11.58 6.92 2.70
C LYS A 87 -10.42 5.94 2.90
N ILE A 88 -10.71 4.69 3.27
CA ILE A 88 -9.71 3.64 3.46
C ILE A 88 -8.99 3.36 2.13
N MET A 89 -9.72 3.30 1.01
CA MET A 89 -9.19 3.01 -0.31
C MET A 89 -8.33 4.16 -0.87
N ALA A 90 -8.73 5.41 -0.62
CA ALA A 90 -8.02 6.61 -1.06
C ALA A 90 -6.72 6.90 -0.28
N GLU A 91 -6.47 6.22 0.84
CA GLU A 91 -5.22 6.40 1.58
C GLU A 91 -4.01 5.94 0.77
N GLU A 92 -3.04 6.85 0.59
CA GLU A 92 -1.74 6.51 -0.01
C GLU A 92 -1.10 5.34 0.70
N LYS A 93 -0.90 4.25 -0.03
CA LYS A 93 -0.27 3.07 0.54
C LYS A 93 1.20 3.41 0.86
N PRO A 94 1.75 3.04 2.02
CA PRO A 94 3.16 3.33 2.37
C PRO A 94 4.18 2.70 1.40
N ASN A 95 3.77 1.66 0.67
CA ASN A 95 4.53 1.01 -0.40
C ASN A 95 4.32 1.66 -1.78
N GLN A 96 3.39 2.61 -1.92
CA GLN A 96 3.19 3.42 -3.14
C GLN A 96 3.86 4.79 -3.07
N LYS A 97 4.44 5.19 -1.94
CA LYS A 97 5.34 6.34 -1.91
C LYS A 97 6.56 6.05 -2.79
N GLU A 98 6.87 6.94 -3.73
CA GLU A 98 8.09 6.83 -4.55
C GLU A 98 9.31 6.66 -3.63
N LYS A 99 9.94 5.49 -3.73
CA LYS A 99 11.20 5.20 -3.05
C LYS A 99 12.27 5.04 -4.13
N VAL A 100 13.13 6.04 -4.23
CA VAL A 100 14.39 5.90 -4.95
C VAL A 100 15.33 5.09 -4.05
N SER A 101 15.72 3.90 -4.52
CA SER A 101 16.73 3.07 -3.86
C SER A 101 18.06 3.23 -4.59
N ILE A 102 19.12 3.46 -3.81
CA ILE A 102 20.50 3.49 -4.29
C ILE A 102 21.27 2.53 -3.37
N SER A 103 22.08 1.65 -3.95
CA SER A 103 22.87 0.70 -3.18
C SER A 103 23.99 1.42 -2.42
N ALA A 104 24.41 0.86 -1.27
CA ALA A 104 25.55 1.40 -0.52
C ALA A 104 26.86 1.33 -1.32
N ASP A 105 26.96 0.36 -2.25
CA ASP A 105 28.12 0.20 -3.12
C ASP A 105 28.20 1.29 -4.19
N GLU A 106 27.08 1.72 -4.77
CA GLU A 106 27.02 2.86 -5.70
C GLU A 106 27.38 4.19 -5.01
N LEU A 107 27.07 4.32 -3.73
CA LEU A 107 27.39 5.50 -2.92
C LEU A 107 28.83 5.48 -2.37
N ARG A 108 29.52 4.34 -2.50
CA ARG A 108 30.85 4.14 -1.94
C ARG A 108 31.85 5.04 -2.65
N GLY A 109 32.43 5.98 -1.92
CA GLY A 109 33.38 6.99 -2.44
C GLY A 109 32.80 8.39 -2.61
N TYR A 110 31.47 8.54 -2.64
CA TYR A 110 30.80 9.85 -2.65
C TYR A 110 30.27 10.26 -1.28
N VAL A 111 29.87 9.28 -0.48
CA VAL A 111 29.29 9.48 0.86
C VAL A 111 30.32 9.03 1.91
N PRO A 112 30.48 9.77 3.03
CA PRO A 112 31.35 9.34 4.11
C PRO A 112 30.93 7.98 4.66
N ASN A 113 31.92 7.15 5.01
CA ASN A 113 31.66 5.90 5.74
C ASN A 113 31.01 6.23 7.08
N GLY A 114 29.85 5.63 7.33
CA GLY A 114 29.08 5.89 8.53
C GLY A 114 27.86 4.99 8.61
N THR A 115 27.05 5.22 9.64
CA THR A 115 25.76 4.56 9.79
C THR A 115 24.83 4.93 8.63
N PRO A 116 23.84 4.07 8.30
CA PRO A 116 22.83 4.40 7.29
C PRO A 116 22.13 5.74 7.55
N SER A 117 22.03 6.18 8.81
CA SER A 117 21.46 7.47 9.20
C SER A 117 22.37 8.64 8.79
N GLU A 118 23.67 8.53 9.05
CA GLU A 118 24.67 9.55 8.67
C GLU A 118 24.78 9.66 7.14
N MET A 119 24.76 8.53 6.44
CA MET A 119 24.73 8.50 4.98
C MET A 119 23.49 9.21 4.42
N LYS A 120 22.29 8.92 4.96
CA LYS A 120 21.05 9.60 4.57
C LYS A 120 21.11 11.10 4.84
N ALA A 121 21.67 11.52 5.97
CA ALA A 121 21.81 12.93 6.31
C ALA A 121 22.76 13.66 5.34
N PHE A 122 23.86 13.01 4.95
CA PHE A 122 24.80 13.54 3.96
C PHE A 122 24.15 13.68 2.58
N ILE A 123 23.48 12.62 2.10
CA ILE A 123 22.79 12.61 0.80
C ILE A 123 21.74 13.73 0.74
N ARG A 124 20.95 13.90 1.81
CA ARG A 124 19.97 14.99 1.90
C ARG A 124 20.62 16.36 1.71
N LYS A 125 21.69 16.64 2.46
CA LYS A 125 22.43 17.91 2.35
C LYS A 125 23.02 18.12 0.96
N ALA A 126 23.55 17.07 0.34
CA ALA A 126 24.10 17.15 -1.01
C ALA A 126 23.02 17.51 -2.05
N CYS A 127 21.84 16.89 -1.96
CA CYS A 127 20.70 17.23 -2.81
C CYS A 127 20.22 18.67 -2.60
N GLU A 128 20.12 19.13 -1.35
CA GLU A 128 19.75 20.52 -1.02
C GLU A 128 20.74 21.51 -1.65
N HIS A 129 22.05 21.27 -1.47
CA HIS A 129 23.10 22.12 -2.03
C HIS A 129 23.06 22.15 -3.57
N TYR A 130 22.88 21.00 -4.22
CA TYR A 130 22.83 20.91 -5.68
C TYR A 130 21.58 21.59 -6.25
N SER A 131 20.43 21.45 -5.60
CA SER A 131 19.18 22.14 -5.98
C SER A 131 19.35 23.66 -5.92
N ASP A 132 19.96 24.18 -4.86
CA ASP A 132 20.25 25.61 -4.73
C ASP A 132 21.24 26.12 -5.78
N TYR A 133 22.25 25.31 -6.11
CA TYR A 133 23.19 25.60 -7.20
C TYR A 133 22.48 25.70 -8.55
N LEU A 134 21.62 24.74 -8.90
CA LEU A 134 20.86 24.74 -10.15
C LEU A 134 19.95 25.96 -10.26
N ARG A 135 19.21 26.29 -9.19
CA ARG A 135 18.36 27.49 -9.14
C ARG A 135 19.13 28.79 -9.35
N ARG A 136 20.35 28.90 -8.79
CA ARG A 136 21.22 30.08 -9.00
C ARG A 136 21.68 30.14 -10.46
N LYS A 137 22.03 29.01 -11.05
CA LYS A 137 22.49 28.93 -12.44
C LYS A 137 21.39 29.31 -13.43
N GLU A 138 20.16 28.84 -13.21
CA GLU A 138 18.99 29.18 -14.04
C GLU A 138 18.71 30.69 -14.02
N ARG A 139 18.67 31.32 -12.83
CA ARG A 139 18.50 32.78 -12.73
C ARG A 139 19.58 33.56 -13.50
N ASN A 140 20.84 33.16 -13.35
CA ASN A 140 21.94 33.83 -14.05
C ASN A 140 21.91 33.60 -15.58
N SER A 141 21.32 32.49 -16.05
CA SER A 141 21.16 32.24 -17.48
C SER A 141 19.98 32.98 -18.11
N ASP A 142 18.93 33.24 -17.32
CA ASP A 142 17.77 34.02 -17.76
C ASP A 142 18.06 35.53 -17.75
N GLU A 143 18.93 36.02 -16.86
CA GLU A 143 19.40 37.42 -16.85
C GLU A 143 20.39 37.74 -18.00
N ALA A 144 20.95 36.72 -18.64
CA ALA A 144 21.92 36.86 -19.74
C ALA A 144 21.28 36.71 -21.14
N ARG A 145 19.96 36.53 -21.22
CA ARG A 145 19.15 36.45 -22.46
C ARG A 145 18.32 37.72 -22.65
#